data_AF-A0AAP4Q750-F1
#
_entry.id   AF-A0AAP4Q750-F1
#
_cell.length_a   1.000
_cell.length_b   1.000
_cell.length_c   1.000
_cell.angle_alpha   90.00
_cell.angle_beta   90.00
_cell.angle_gamma   90.00
#
_symmetry.space_group_name_H-M   'P 1'
#
loop_
_entity.id
_entity.type
_entity.pdbx_description
1 polymer ?
#
loop_
_entity_poly.entity_id
_entity_poly.type
_entity_poly.pdbx_seq_one_letter_code
_entity_poly.pdbx_strand_id
1 'polypeptide(L)'
;MANKDIFESMEQVKEYAKELKNQAPPNTDEDFIDLLLGLYQGGDAVHVDGIGLIDKSIAPIVQSLNQKGFQTLSSCSGIKSEHTHAKFSFAPVLVFKETEDIERKKRVQSVATKLKLNFHDNVDCYLQKGYRIELPSDMDDDKLLSLWKELYVKLISEGNEV
;
A
#
# COMPACT_ATOMS: atom_id res chain seq x y z
N MET A 1 21.45 2.01 -3.07
CA MET A 1 21.30 2.59 -1.71
C MET A 1 19.84 2.48 -1.37
N ALA A 2 19.50 1.77 -0.30
CA ALA A 2 18.12 1.76 0.17
C ALA A 2 17.86 3.12 0.83
N ASN A 3 16.66 3.69 0.73
CA ASN A 3 16.34 4.98 1.36
C ASN A 3 16.59 4.99 2.88
N LYS A 4 16.62 3.81 3.53
CA LYS A 4 17.04 3.62 4.93
C LYS A 4 18.50 3.97 5.23
N ASP A 5 19.37 3.96 4.23
CA ASP A 5 20.77 4.30 4.41
C ASP A 5 20.98 5.83 4.52
N ILE A 6 19.93 6.61 4.21
CA ILE A 6 19.96 8.07 4.07
C ILE A 6 18.98 8.75 5.03
N PHE A 7 17.82 8.13 5.30
CA PHE A 7 16.77 8.70 6.15
C PHE A 7 16.40 7.77 7.30
N GLU A 8 16.24 8.35 8.48
CA GLU A 8 15.83 7.67 9.72
C GLU A 8 14.31 7.77 9.94
N SER A 9 13.63 8.73 9.29
CA SER A 9 12.19 8.93 9.45
C SER A 9 11.53 9.48 8.18
N MET A 10 10.21 9.27 8.04
CA MET A 10 9.44 9.87 6.95
C MET A 10 9.33 11.39 7.05
N GLU A 11 9.53 11.99 8.23
CA GLU A 11 9.60 13.45 8.36
C GLU A 11 10.86 14.00 7.69
N GLN A 12 12.01 13.35 7.87
CA GLN A 12 13.22 13.70 7.13
C GLN A 12 13.04 13.55 5.62
N VAL A 13 12.32 12.52 5.17
CA VAL A 13 11.99 12.35 3.74
C VAL A 13 11.16 13.52 3.22
N LYS A 14 10.17 13.99 3.99
CA LYS A 14 9.34 15.16 3.62
C LYS A 14 10.15 16.46 3.60
N GLU A 15 11.02 16.66 4.58
CA GLU A 15 11.93 17.81 4.63
C GLU A 15 12.85 17.82 3.42
N TYR A 16 13.45 16.67 3.10
CA TYR A 16 14.29 16.50 1.92
C TYR A 16 13.51 16.74 0.61
N ALA A 17 12.28 16.24 0.50
CA ALA A 17 11.42 16.49 -0.64
C ALA A 17 11.20 18.00 -0.85
N LYS A 18 10.92 18.73 0.23
CA LYS A 18 10.73 20.18 0.20
C LYS A 18 11.99 20.92 -0.24
N GLU A 19 13.15 20.53 0.29
CA GLU A 19 14.43 21.11 -0.14
C GLU A 19 14.73 20.84 -1.61
N LEU A 20 14.49 19.61 -2.07
CA LEU A 20 14.71 19.21 -3.46
C LEU A 20 13.81 20.00 -4.42
N LYS A 21 12.54 20.18 -4.07
CA LYS A 21 11.59 21.00 -4.84
C LYS A 21 12.01 22.47 -4.92
N ASN A 22 12.46 23.05 -3.80
CA ASN A 22 12.94 24.44 -3.77
C ASN A 22 14.19 24.70 -4.63
N GLN A 23 15.00 23.65 -4.85
CA GLN A 23 16.22 23.72 -5.66
C GLN A 23 15.97 23.26 -7.11
N ALA A 24 14.77 22.75 -7.40
CA ALA A 24 14.45 22.20 -8.70
C ALA A 24 14.30 23.31 -9.77
N PRO A 25 14.66 23.03 -11.03
CA PRO A 25 14.38 23.93 -12.14
C PRO A 25 12.89 24.32 -12.25
N PRO A 26 12.56 25.50 -12.81
CA PRO A 26 11.19 26.04 -12.86
C PRO A 26 10.11 25.19 -13.57
N ASN A 27 10.50 24.09 -14.23
CA ASN A 27 9.61 23.18 -14.94
C ASN A 27 9.68 21.75 -14.40
N THR A 28 10.31 21.55 -13.25
CA THR A 28 10.36 20.22 -12.64
C THR A 28 9.00 19.81 -12.16
N ASP A 29 8.65 18.57 -12.47
CA ASP A 29 7.44 17.94 -12.02
C ASP A 29 7.54 17.57 -10.53
N GLU A 30 6.96 18.38 -9.66
CA GLU A 30 6.99 18.13 -8.21
C GLU A 30 6.30 16.81 -7.83
N ASP A 31 5.28 16.40 -8.58
CA ASP A 31 4.61 15.11 -8.36
C ASP A 31 5.57 13.94 -8.62
N PHE A 32 6.50 14.11 -9.56
CA PHE A 32 7.53 13.11 -9.83
C PHE A 32 8.56 13.04 -8.69
N ILE A 33 8.89 14.17 -8.05
CA ILE A 33 9.71 14.17 -6.83
C ILE A 33 9.00 13.41 -5.72
N ASP A 34 7.72 13.71 -5.49
CA ASP A 34 6.92 13.03 -4.46
C ASP A 34 6.79 11.53 -4.77
N LEU A 35 6.65 11.16 -6.05
CA LEU A 35 6.61 9.77 -6.50
C LEU A 35 7.89 9.03 -6.10
N LEU A 36 9.07 9.60 -6.42
CA LEU A 36 10.36 8.98 -6.12
C LEU A 36 10.58 8.78 -4.61
N LEU A 37 9.99 9.65 -3.79
CA LEU A 37 10.11 9.63 -2.34
C LEU A 37 8.95 8.89 -1.65
N GLY A 38 7.99 8.35 -2.42
CA GLY A 38 6.81 7.65 -1.91
C GLY A 38 5.78 8.55 -1.23
N LEU A 39 5.85 9.86 -1.44
CA LEU A 39 4.94 10.87 -0.88
C LEU A 39 3.73 11.16 -1.78
N TYR A 40 3.75 10.68 -3.02
CA TYR A 40 2.70 10.94 -4.00
C TYR A 40 1.35 10.32 -3.60
N GLN A 41 0.29 11.12 -3.69
CA GLN A 41 -1.09 10.67 -3.54
C GLN A 41 -1.96 11.23 -4.67
N GLY A 42 -2.41 10.36 -5.56
CA GLY A 42 -3.08 10.75 -6.82
C GLY A 42 -4.58 10.46 -6.92
N GLY A 43 -5.22 9.96 -5.87
CA GLY A 43 -6.60 9.46 -5.93
C GLY A 43 -7.53 9.98 -4.84
N ASP A 44 -8.80 9.60 -4.97
CA ASP A 44 -9.86 9.85 -3.99
C ASP A 44 -9.60 9.05 -2.70
N ALA A 45 -8.96 9.71 -1.73
CA ALA A 45 -8.58 9.12 -0.46
C ALA A 45 -9.42 9.65 0.71
N VAL A 46 -9.54 8.83 1.76
CA VAL A 46 -10.11 9.21 3.06
C VAL A 46 -9.07 9.02 4.15
N HIS A 47 -9.11 9.88 5.18
CA HIS A 47 -8.24 9.73 6.35
C HIS A 47 -8.81 8.63 7.26
N VAL A 48 -7.99 7.64 7.58
CA VAL A 48 -8.29 6.59 8.56
C VAL A 48 -7.38 6.79 9.76
N ASP A 49 -7.98 7.07 10.92
CA ASP A 49 -7.25 7.39 12.15
C ASP A 49 -6.20 6.33 12.51
N GLY A 50 -4.97 6.78 12.75
CA GLY A 50 -3.85 5.91 13.10
C GLY A 50 -3.23 5.13 11.94
N ILE A 51 -3.75 5.26 10.71
CA ILE A 51 -3.24 4.58 9.51
C ILE A 51 -2.80 5.60 8.45
N GLY A 52 -3.62 6.62 8.18
CA GLY A 52 -3.33 7.66 7.19
C GLY A 52 -4.37 7.72 6.08
N LEU A 53 -3.97 8.28 4.92
CA LEU A 53 -4.84 8.45 3.75
C LEU A 53 -4.89 7.16 2.93
N ILE A 54 -6.10 6.67 2.69
CA ILE A 54 -6.38 5.39 2.02
C ILE A 54 -7.45 5.59 0.95
N ASP A 55 -7.30 4.96 -0.20
CA ASP A 55 -8.30 4.95 -1.27
C ASP A 55 -9.68 4.51 -0.74
N LYS A 56 -10.71 5.31 -1.06
CA LYS A 56 -12.03 5.24 -0.41
C LYS A 56 -12.68 3.86 -0.46
N SER A 57 -12.56 3.14 -1.58
CA SER A 57 -13.16 1.84 -1.82
C SER A 57 -12.61 0.73 -0.93
N ILE A 58 -11.34 0.82 -0.52
CA ILE A 58 -10.66 -0.18 0.30
C ILE A 58 -10.42 0.28 1.73
N ALA A 59 -10.69 1.55 2.07
CA ALA A 59 -10.51 2.06 3.42
C ALA A 59 -11.17 1.20 4.52
N PRO A 60 -12.41 0.69 4.38
CA PRO A 60 -12.99 -0.20 5.39
C PRO A 60 -12.24 -1.53 5.55
N ILE A 61 -11.70 -2.07 4.46
CA ILE A 61 -10.89 -3.31 4.46
C ILE A 61 -9.58 -3.06 5.21
N VAL A 62 -8.86 -2.00 4.84
CA VAL A 62 -7.57 -1.64 5.46
C VAL A 62 -7.75 -1.37 6.95
N GLN A 63 -8.77 -0.60 7.34
CA GLN A 63 -9.08 -0.32 8.74
C GLN A 63 -9.33 -1.61 9.51
N SER A 64 -10.18 -2.51 8.99
CA SER A 64 -10.52 -3.77 9.65
C SER A 64 -9.31 -4.70 9.80
N LEU A 65 -8.44 -4.77 8.79
CA LEU A 65 -7.21 -5.55 8.86
C LEU A 65 -6.27 -5.02 9.94
N ASN A 66 -6.09 -3.71 10.06
CA ASN A 66 -5.27 -3.10 11.11
C ASN A 66 -5.85 -3.36 12.50
N GLN A 67 -7.17 -3.25 12.68
CA GLN A 67 -7.84 -3.60 13.94
C GLN A 67 -7.66 -5.08 14.32
N LYS A 68 -7.45 -5.96 13.34
CA LYS A 68 -7.15 -7.39 13.52
C LYS A 68 -5.65 -7.71 13.63
N GLY A 69 -4.79 -6.68 13.72
CA GLY A 69 -3.36 -6.83 13.96
C GLY A 69 -2.49 -7.06 12.71
N PHE A 70 -3.03 -6.91 11.50
CA PHE A 70 -2.25 -7.09 10.26
C PHE A 70 -1.24 -5.97 9.97
N GLN A 71 -1.40 -4.79 10.58
CA GLN A 71 -0.52 -3.62 10.44
C GLN A 71 -0.10 -3.30 8.99
N THR A 72 -0.85 -2.45 8.30
CA THR A 72 -0.53 -2.09 6.91
C THR A 72 0.42 -0.91 6.84
N LEU A 73 1.37 -0.94 5.89
CA LEU A 73 2.28 0.17 5.61
C LEU A 73 1.81 1.05 4.45
N SER A 74 1.27 0.45 3.40
CA SER A 74 0.83 1.13 2.18
C SER A 74 -0.27 0.34 1.49
N SER A 75 -1.16 1.04 0.80
CA SER A 75 -2.23 0.43 0.01
C SER A 75 -2.62 1.31 -1.16
N CYS A 76 -2.92 0.71 -2.30
CA CYS A 76 -3.54 1.36 -3.46
C CYS A 76 -4.64 0.44 -3.99
N SER A 77 -5.85 0.96 -4.17
CA SER A 77 -7.01 0.19 -4.63
C SER A 77 -6.87 -0.24 -6.08
N GLY A 78 -6.14 0.53 -6.89
CA GLY A 78 -6.02 0.39 -8.34
C GLY A 78 -7.33 0.61 -9.10
N ILE A 79 -8.37 1.10 -8.44
CA ILE A 79 -9.70 1.36 -9.01
C ILE A 79 -9.62 2.63 -9.85
N LYS A 80 -9.80 2.51 -11.17
CA LYS A 80 -9.54 3.61 -12.12
C LYS A 80 -10.44 4.81 -11.86
N SER A 81 -11.68 4.57 -11.45
CA SER A 81 -12.64 5.62 -11.11
C SER A 81 -12.22 6.46 -9.89
N GLU A 82 -11.35 5.96 -9.01
CA GLU A 82 -10.80 6.72 -7.86
C GLU A 82 -9.54 7.51 -8.23
N HIS A 83 -8.93 7.20 -9.38
CA HIS A 83 -7.63 7.75 -9.82
C HIS A 83 -7.76 8.58 -11.11
N THR A 84 -8.94 9.16 -11.36
CA THR A 84 -9.22 9.94 -12.59
C THR A 84 -8.35 11.19 -12.77
N HIS A 85 -7.78 11.69 -11.67
CA HIS A 85 -6.85 12.82 -11.65
C HIS A 85 -5.40 12.40 -11.36
N ALA A 86 -5.14 11.10 -11.19
CA ALA A 86 -3.81 10.60 -10.92
C ALA A 86 -2.94 10.77 -12.16
N LYS A 87 -1.77 11.39 -11.96
CA LYS A 87 -0.73 11.53 -12.97
C LYS A 87 0.03 10.22 -13.19
N PHE A 88 0.11 9.41 -12.13
CA PHE A 88 0.78 8.12 -12.13
C PHE A 88 -0.21 7.02 -11.76
N SER A 89 -0.20 5.93 -12.53
CA SER A 89 -0.99 4.73 -12.23
C SER A 89 -0.10 3.72 -11.52
N PHE A 90 -0.61 3.15 -10.43
CA PHE A 90 0.07 2.09 -9.69
C PHE A 90 -0.69 0.78 -9.82
N ALA A 91 0.04 -0.33 -9.65
CA ALA A 91 -0.61 -1.61 -9.47
C ALA A 91 -1.44 -1.60 -8.17
N PRO A 92 -2.62 -2.23 -8.15
CA PRO A 92 -3.36 -2.41 -6.91
C PRO A 92 -2.55 -3.26 -5.94
N VAL A 93 -2.39 -2.78 -4.72
CA VAL A 93 -1.41 -3.33 -3.79
C VAL A 93 -1.83 -3.17 -2.34
N LEU A 94 -1.44 -4.14 -1.51
CA LEU A 94 -1.50 -4.05 -0.06
C LEU A 94 -0.16 -4.48 0.53
N VAL A 95 0.48 -3.57 1.26
CA VAL A 95 1.75 -3.80 1.95
C VAL A 95 1.51 -3.92 3.44
N PHE A 96 1.99 -5.00 4.03
CA PHE A 96 1.93 -5.27 5.46
C PHE A 96 3.29 -5.06 6.08
N LYS A 97 3.29 -4.58 7.33
CA LYS A 97 4.50 -4.47 8.14
C LYS A 97 4.97 -5.85 8.56
N GLU A 98 6.28 -6.06 8.49
CA GLU A 98 6.88 -7.25 9.07
C GLU A 98 6.86 -7.15 10.60
N THR A 99 6.36 -8.21 11.23
CA THR A 99 6.24 -8.33 12.68
C THR A 99 6.77 -9.71 13.10
N GLU A 100 6.88 -9.95 14.41
CA GLU A 100 7.27 -11.27 14.94
C GLU A 100 6.18 -12.35 14.74
N ASP A 101 4.98 -11.98 14.27
CA ASP A 101 3.88 -12.92 14.01
C ASP A 101 4.06 -13.63 12.66
N ILE A 102 4.87 -14.69 12.69
CA ILE A 102 5.19 -15.51 11.52
C ILE A 102 3.94 -16.20 10.94
N GLU A 103 2.98 -16.60 11.79
CA GLU A 103 1.76 -17.29 11.34
C GLU A 103 0.84 -16.35 10.55
N ARG A 104 0.77 -15.07 10.95
CA ARG A 104 0.06 -14.06 10.16
C ARG A 104 0.67 -13.88 8.77
N LYS A 105 2.00 -13.82 8.68
CA LYS A 105 2.71 -13.73 7.39
C LYS A 105 2.43 -14.96 6.52
N LYS A 106 2.54 -16.18 7.07
CA LYS A 106 2.22 -17.43 6.37
C LYS A 106 0.77 -17.44 5.89
N ARG A 107 -0.17 -16.94 6.68
CA ARG A 107 -1.57 -16.81 6.30
C ARG A 107 -1.73 -15.89 5.10
N VAL A 108 -1.12 -14.71 5.13
CA VAL A 108 -1.15 -13.75 4.01
C VAL A 108 -0.61 -14.39 2.73
N GLN A 109 0.55 -15.06 2.82
CA GLN A 109 1.16 -15.77 1.70
C GLN A 109 0.28 -16.92 1.17
N SER A 110 -0.33 -17.71 2.06
CA SER A 110 -1.23 -18.81 1.70
C SER A 110 -2.48 -18.28 0.97
N VAL A 111 -3.08 -17.21 1.48
CA VAL A 111 -4.25 -16.57 0.85
C VAL A 111 -3.89 -15.99 -0.51
N ALA A 112 -2.77 -15.29 -0.63
CA ALA A 112 -2.30 -14.76 -1.91
C ALA A 112 -2.11 -15.88 -2.94
N THR A 113 -1.46 -16.99 -2.55
CA THR A 113 -1.27 -18.17 -3.39
C THR A 113 -2.61 -18.78 -3.84
N LYS A 114 -3.55 -18.96 -2.91
CA LYS A 114 -4.90 -19.51 -3.22
C LYS A 114 -5.68 -18.64 -4.20
N LEU A 115 -5.53 -17.32 -4.09
CA LEU A 115 -6.15 -16.33 -4.98
C LEU A 115 -5.35 -16.08 -6.26
N LYS A 116 -4.20 -16.75 -6.44
CA LYS A 116 -3.27 -16.55 -7.57
C LYS A 116 -2.80 -15.09 -7.69
N LEU A 117 -2.57 -14.43 -6.55
CA LEU A 117 -2.04 -13.07 -6.45
C LEU A 117 -0.52 -13.11 -6.30
N ASN A 118 0.14 -12.03 -6.74
CA ASN A 118 1.58 -11.89 -6.60
C ASN A 118 1.91 -11.56 -5.14
N PHE A 119 2.70 -12.44 -4.50
CA PHE A 119 3.22 -12.21 -3.16
C PHE A 119 4.72 -11.90 -3.23
N HIS A 120 5.12 -10.80 -2.60
CA HIS A 120 6.52 -10.40 -2.49
C HIS A 120 6.92 -10.33 -1.03
N ASP A 121 7.96 -11.08 -0.67
CA ASP A 121 8.55 -11.04 0.66
C ASP A 121 9.71 -10.04 0.73
N ASN A 122 10.02 -9.57 1.95
CA ASN A 122 11.16 -8.69 2.25
C ASN A 122 11.17 -7.40 1.41
N VAL A 123 10.02 -6.74 1.31
CA VAL A 123 9.91 -5.42 0.66
C VAL A 123 10.25 -4.30 1.64
N ASP A 124 10.87 -3.24 1.14
CA ASP A 124 11.05 -1.99 1.88
C ASP A 124 9.93 -1.01 1.52
N CYS A 125 9.25 -0.49 2.54
CA CYS A 125 8.17 0.49 2.37
C CYS A 125 8.22 1.48 3.54
N TYR A 126 8.29 2.78 3.24
CA TYR A 126 8.35 3.85 4.25
C TYR A 126 9.38 3.60 5.36
N LEU A 127 10.60 3.24 4.96
CA LEU A 127 11.71 2.93 5.86
C LEU A 127 11.38 1.78 6.84
N GLN A 128 10.48 0.87 6.47
CA GLN A 128 10.11 -0.31 7.24
C GLN A 128 10.17 -1.56 6.34
N LYS A 129 10.43 -2.71 6.98
CA LYS A 129 10.37 -4.01 6.30
C LYS A 129 8.93 -4.51 6.28
N GLY A 130 8.57 -5.22 5.23
CA GLY A 130 7.23 -5.71 5.03
C GLY A 130 7.14 -6.82 3.99
N TYR A 131 5.91 -7.20 3.71
CA TYR A 131 5.54 -8.12 2.64
C TYR A 131 4.32 -7.57 1.92
N ARG A 132 4.19 -7.90 0.64
CA ARG A 132 3.28 -7.23 -0.29
C ARG A 132 2.44 -8.23 -1.06
N ILE A 133 1.13 -7.97 -1.13
CA ILE A 133 0.24 -8.59 -2.10
C ILE A 133 -0.01 -7.56 -3.22
N GLU A 134 0.19 -7.97 -4.46
CA GLU A 134 -0.14 -7.19 -5.65
C GLU A 134 -1.28 -7.90 -6.41
N LEU A 135 -2.33 -7.16 -6.72
CA LEU A 135 -3.51 -7.64 -7.46
C LEU A 135 -3.37 -7.25 -8.94
N PRO A 136 -4.10 -7.92 -9.87
CA PRO A 136 -4.02 -7.62 -11.29
C PRO A 136 -4.41 -6.18 -11.62
N SER A 137 -3.56 -5.48 -12.37
CA SER A 137 -3.73 -4.07 -12.76
C SER A 137 -4.59 -3.87 -14.02
N ASP A 138 -4.79 -4.94 -14.80
CA ASP A 138 -5.57 -4.96 -16.04
C ASP A 138 -7.03 -5.42 -15.82
N MET A 139 -7.47 -5.45 -14.56
CA MET A 139 -8.83 -5.83 -14.18
C MET A 139 -9.81 -4.65 -14.27
N ASP A 140 -11.08 -4.96 -14.52
CA ASP A 140 -12.18 -3.99 -14.42
C ASP A 140 -12.49 -3.65 -12.95
N ASP A 141 -12.89 -2.41 -12.67
CA ASP A 141 -13.09 -1.88 -11.31
C ASP A 141 -14.02 -2.77 -10.46
N ASP A 142 -15.15 -3.24 -11.01
CA ASP A 142 -16.11 -4.06 -10.27
C ASP A 142 -15.53 -5.44 -9.90
N LYS A 143 -14.75 -6.01 -10.80
CA LYS A 143 -14.06 -7.29 -10.57
C LYS A 143 -12.92 -7.12 -9.57
N LEU A 144 -12.16 -6.04 -9.67
CA LEU A 144 -11.07 -5.74 -8.76
C LEU A 144 -11.59 -5.49 -7.34
N LEU A 145 -12.69 -4.74 -7.20
CA LEU A 145 -13.35 -4.52 -5.92
C LEU A 145 -13.90 -5.83 -5.32
N SER A 146 -14.41 -6.73 -6.17
CA SER A 146 -14.85 -8.07 -5.72
C SER A 146 -13.68 -8.90 -5.23
N LEU A 147 -12.53 -8.84 -5.91
CA LEU A 147 -11.30 -9.53 -5.51
C LEU A 147 -10.72 -8.96 -4.21
N TRP A 148 -10.78 -7.65 -4.00
CA TRP A 148 -10.45 -7.02 -2.72
C TRP A 148 -11.29 -7.56 -1.56
N LYS A 149 -12.60 -7.68 -1.77
CA LYS A 149 -13.53 -8.26 -0.76
C LYS A 149 -13.22 -9.73 -0.51
N GLU A 150 -12.92 -10.51 -1.55
CA GLU A 150 -12.55 -11.92 -1.39
C GLU A 150 -11.22 -12.08 -0.63
N LEU A 151 -10.21 -11.27 -0.97
CA LEU A 151 -8.95 -11.19 -0.27
C LEU A 151 -9.17 -10.90 1.22
N TYR A 152 -9.94 -9.86 1.53
CA TYR A 152 -10.30 -9.52 2.90
C TYR A 152 -10.94 -10.70 3.63
N VAL A 153 -12.01 -11.29 3.06
CA VAL A 153 -12.73 -12.40 3.67
C VAL A 153 -11.79 -13.57 3.97
N LYS A 154 -10.92 -13.96 3.03
CA LYS A 154 -9.96 -15.05 3.26
C LYS A 154 -8.88 -14.71 4.28
N LEU A 155 -8.44 -13.46 4.33
CA LEU A 155 -7.48 -12.99 5.34
C LEU A 155 -8.09 -12.96 6.75
N ILE A 156 -9.40 -12.79 6.90
CA ILE A 156 -10.04 -12.74 8.21
C ILE A 156 -10.78 -14.03 8.59
N SER A 157 -11.20 -14.86 7.64
CA SER A 157 -11.86 -16.16 7.89
C SER A 157 -10.91 -17.10 8.59
N GLU A 158 -11.15 -17.31 9.89
CA GLU A 158 -10.34 -18.15 10.78
C GLU A 158 -10.10 -19.54 10.18
N GLY A 159 -8.93 -20.11 10.48
CA GLY A 159 -8.73 -21.55 10.43
C GLY A 159 -9.63 -22.21 11.45
N ASN A 160 -10.90 -22.38 11.10
CA ASN A 160 -11.75 -23.42 11.66
C ASN A 160 -11.38 -24.74 10.98
N GLU A 161 -10.17 -25.23 11.27
CA GLU A 161 -9.88 -26.65 11.19
C GLU A 161 -9.67 -27.12 12.62
N VAL A 162 -10.65 -27.91 13.06
CA VAL A 162 -10.73 -28.62 14.34
C VAL A 162 -9.54 -29.55 14.53
#